data_AF-A0A0C2GTQ5-F1
#
_entry.id   AF-A0A0C2GTQ5-F1
#
_cell.length_a   1.000
_cell.length_b   1.000
_cell.length_c   1.000
_cell.angle_alpha   90.00
_cell.angle_beta   90.00
_cell.angle_gamma   90.00
#
_symmetry.space_group_name_H-M   'P 1'
#
loop_
_entity.id
_entity.type
_entity.pdbx_description
1 polymer ?
#
loop_
_entity_poly.entity_id
_entity_poly.type
_entity_poly.pdbx_seq_one_letter_code
_entity_poly.pdbx_strand_id
1 'polypeptide(L)'
;MDNSEDSEVAVVHETKGVNDFKPYFKGEVYFDKERHFYGPNERWLPLWMGFLRVGSYVNIYKARQAGYHGNTDGEGRLLGGVFLIANNELVYAHLEQEWGDAANLSEVRRAIEKFK
;
A
#
# COMPACT_ATOMS: atom_id res chain seq x y z
N MET A 1 8.97 30.75 -8.38
CA MET A 1 7.90 30.20 -7.53
C MET A 1 7.58 28.87 -8.15
N ASP A 2 8.24 27.83 -7.67
CA ASP A 2 8.03 26.47 -8.15
C ASP A 2 6.76 25.96 -7.48
N ASN A 3 5.69 25.80 -8.25
CA ASN A 3 4.54 25.02 -7.83
C ASN A 3 4.97 23.56 -7.98
N SER A 4 5.75 23.05 -7.02
CA SER A 4 5.93 21.61 -6.91
C SER A 4 4.58 21.04 -6.48
N GLU A 5 3.74 20.67 -7.44
CA GLU A 5 2.54 19.90 -7.17
C GLU A 5 2.95 18.65 -6.39
N ASP A 6 2.43 18.51 -5.17
CA ASP A 6 2.52 17.27 -4.40
C ASP A 6 2.03 16.14 -5.32
N SER A 7 2.95 15.30 -5.81
CA SER A 7 2.64 14.25 -6.77
C SER A 7 2.56 12.90 -6.07
N GLU A 8 1.38 12.28 -6.12
CA GLU A 8 1.16 10.94 -5.61
C GLU A 8 1.39 9.92 -6.74
N VAL A 9 2.21 8.91 -6.46
CA VAL A 9 2.41 7.76 -7.37
C VAL A 9 2.22 6.47 -6.60
N ALA A 10 1.71 5.46 -7.28
CA ALA A 10 1.64 4.10 -6.75
C ALA A 10 2.70 3.24 -7.42
N VAL A 11 3.27 2.32 -6.66
CA VAL A 11 4.22 1.33 -7.16
C VAL A 11 3.68 -0.06 -6.82
N VAL A 12 3.60 -0.93 -7.82
CA VAL A 12 3.04 -2.28 -7.67
C VAL A 12 4.06 -3.33 -8.11
N HIS A 13 4.13 -4.45 -7.37
CA HIS A 13 4.95 -5.61 -7.76
C HIS A 13 4.22 -6.63 -8.64
N GLU A 14 2.91 -6.47 -8.83
CA GLU A 14 2.08 -7.34 -9.66
C GLU A 14 1.16 -6.48 -10.53
N THR A 15 0.98 -6.85 -11.79
CA THR A 15 0.06 -6.14 -12.71
C THR A 15 -1.40 -6.56 -12.54
N LYS A 16 -1.63 -7.67 -11.83
CA LYS A 16 -2.95 -8.19 -11.51
C LYS A 16 -3.67 -7.23 -10.56
N GLY A 17 -4.94 -6.95 -10.82
CA GLY A 17 -5.73 -6.02 -10.01
C GLY A 17 -5.41 -4.53 -10.23
N VAL A 18 -4.39 -4.17 -11.03
CA VAL A 18 -4.06 -2.76 -11.31
C VAL A 18 -5.22 -2.02 -11.99
N ASN A 19 -5.89 -2.66 -12.94
CA ASN A 19 -7.06 -2.07 -13.61
C ASN A 19 -8.24 -1.88 -12.65
N ASP A 20 -8.38 -2.77 -11.66
CA ASP A 20 -9.43 -2.67 -10.63
C ASP A 20 -9.09 -1.61 -9.58
N PHE A 21 -7.79 -1.37 -9.34
CA PHE A 21 -7.27 -0.35 -8.42
C PHE A 21 -7.34 1.07 -9.01
N LYS A 22 -7.03 1.22 -10.31
CA LYS A 22 -6.88 2.54 -10.97
C LYS A 22 -8.08 3.49 -10.79
N PRO A 23 -9.36 3.05 -10.77
CA PRO A 23 -10.49 3.94 -10.49
C PRO A 23 -10.45 4.64 -9.13
N TYR A 24 -9.71 4.09 -8.15
CA TYR A 24 -9.60 4.62 -6.78
C TYR A 24 -8.34 5.46 -6.56
N PHE A 25 -7.42 5.50 -7.52
CA PHE A 25 -6.14 6.22 -7.40
C PHE A 25 -5.87 7.10 -8.61
N LYS A 26 -5.75 8.41 -8.38
CA LYS A 26 -5.64 9.41 -9.45
C LYS A 26 -4.22 9.55 -10.02
N GLY A 27 -3.21 9.15 -9.26
CA GLY A 27 -1.81 9.26 -9.65
C GLY A 27 -1.37 8.21 -10.67
N GLU A 28 -0.11 8.34 -11.11
CA GLU A 28 0.54 7.35 -11.97
C GLU A 28 0.83 6.05 -11.21
N VAL A 29 0.73 4.91 -11.92
CA VAL A 29 1.00 3.58 -11.34
C VAL A 29 2.18 2.97 -12.07
N TYR A 30 3.27 2.71 -11.35
CA TYR A 30 4.50 2.13 -11.86
C TYR A 30 4.62 0.67 -11.47
N PHE A 31 5.17 -0.14 -12.37
CA PHE A 31 5.43 -1.55 -12.12
C PHE A 31 6.87 -1.77 -11.68
N ASP A 32 7.06 -2.20 -10.44
CA ASP A 32 8.35 -2.56 -9.86
C ASP A 32 8.54 -4.07 -9.91
N LYS A 33 8.98 -4.55 -11.08
CA LYS A 33 9.22 -5.98 -11.33
C LYS A 33 10.24 -6.59 -10.37
N GLU A 34 11.22 -5.80 -9.95
CA GLU A 34 12.34 -6.23 -9.11
C GLU A 34 12.08 -6.03 -7.61
N ARG A 35 10.94 -5.42 -7.26
CA ARG A 35 10.45 -5.24 -5.88
C ARG A 35 11.37 -4.39 -5.01
N HIS A 36 12.09 -3.44 -5.59
CA HIS A 36 12.92 -2.47 -4.86
C HIS A 36 12.17 -1.71 -3.78
N PHE A 37 10.92 -1.31 -4.02
CA PHE A 37 10.08 -0.58 -3.06
C PHE A 37 9.56 -1.44 -1.92
N TYR A 38 9.79 -2.76 -1.97
CA TYR A 38 9.45 -3.71 -0.91
C TYR A 38 10.65 -3.99 0.01
N GLY A 39 11.78 -3.34 -0.27
CA GLY A 39 13.02 -3.38 0.51
C GLY A 39 13.96 -4.51 0.08
N PRO A 40 15.26 -4.42 0.42
CA PRO A 40 16.23 -5.47 0.13
C PRO A 40 15.92 -6.78 0.87
N ASN A 41 15.18 -6.68 1.98
CA ASN A 41 14.64 -7.80 2.74
C ASN A 41 13.12 -7.72 2.69
N GLU A 42 12.54 -8.47 1.77
CA GLU A 42 11.09 -8.53 1.57
C GLU A 42 10.37 -9.00 2.83
N ARG A 43 9.32 -8.28 3.21
CA ARG A 43 8.49 -8.61 4.38
C ARG A 43 7.29 -9.42 3.91
N TRP A 44 7.33 -10.73 4.16
CA TRP A 44 6.29 -11.66 3.77
C TRP A 44 5.45 -12.06 4.97
N LEU A 45 4.13 -11.98 4.83
CA LEU A 45 3.23 -12.54 5.84
C LEU A 45 3.24 -14.07 5.79
N PRO A 46 3.49 -14.74 6.93
CA PRO A 46 3.28 -16.16 7.02
C PRO A 46 1.86 -16.59 6.63
N LEU A 47 1.76 -17.68 5.86
CA LEU A 47 0.47 -18.27 5.44
C LEU A 47 -0.47 -18.53 6.62
N TRP A 48 0.09 -18.94 7.76
CA TRP A 48 -0.70 -19.26 8.95
C TRP A 48 -1.40 -18.04 9.57
N MET A 49 -0.86 -16.83 9.40
CA MET A 49 -1.49 -15.61 9.93
C MET A 49 -2.77 -15.25 9.17
N GLY A 50 -2.91 -15.69 7.91
CA GLY A 50 -4.17 -15.56 7.18
C GLY A 50 -5.32 -16.35 7.83
N PHE A 51 -5.00 -17.47 8.49
CA PHE A 51 -6.00 -18.35 9.13
C PHE A 51 -6.40 -17.90 10.55
N LEU A 52 -5.61 -17.06 11.22
CA LEU A 52 -5.89 -16.63 12.60
C LEU A 52 -6.80 -15.41 12.70
N ARG A 53 -7.20 -14.81 11.58
CA ARG A 53 -7.92 -13.53 11.59
C ARG A 53 -9.43 -13.73 11.56
N VAL A 54 -10.01 -14.06 12.72
CA VAL A 54 -11.47 -14.09 12.92
C VAL A 54 -12.15 -12.81 12.42
N GLY A 55 -11.54 -11.64 12.64
CA GLY A 55 -12.04 -10.35 12.14
C GLY A 55 -12.08 -10.24 10.61
N SER A 56 -11.07 -10.78 9.90
CA SER A 56 -11.06 -10.84 8.44
C SER A 56 -12.17 -11.75 7.92
N TYR A 57 -12.41 -12.90 8.56
CA TYR A 57 -13.54 -13.78 8.22
C TYR A 57 -14.89 -13.08 8.41
N VAL A 58 -15.07 -12.32 9.50
CA VAL A 58 -16.29 -11.53 9.75
C VAL A 58 -16.48 -10.45 8.69
N ASN A 59 -15.42 -9.74 8.29
CA ASN A 59 -15.49 -8.70 7.27
C ASN A 59 -15.74 -9.28 5.87
N ILE A 60 -15.09 -10.39 5.52
CA ILE A 60 -15.36 -11.14 4.27
C ILE A 60 -16.81 -11.63 4.25
N TYR A 61 -17.31 -12.16 5.37
CA TYR A 61 -18.70 -12.60 5.48
C TYR A 61 -19.69 -11.45 5.27
N LYS A 62 -19.47 -10.29 5.91
CA LYS A 62 -20.30 -9.09 5.73
C LYS A 62 -20.23 -8.55 4.31
N ALA A 63 -19.03 -8.52 3.70
CA ALA A 63 -18.85 -8.09 2.32
C ALA A 63 -19.61 -8.99 1.34
N ARG A 64 -19.52 -10.32 1.52
CA ARG A 64 -20.28 -11.29 0.73
C ARG A 64 -21.80 -11.12 0.90
N GLN A 65 -22.28 -10.90 2.12
CA GLN A 65 -23.71 -10.62 2.34
C GLN A 65 -24.16 -9.32 1.65
N ALA A 66 -23.29 -8.32 1.56
CA ALA A 66 -23.56 -7.07 0.85
C ALA A 66 -23.31 -7.16 -0.67
N GLY A 67 -23.10 -8.37 -1.21
CA GLY A 67 -22.95 -8.61 -2.65
C GLY A 67 -21.53 -8.41 -3.19
N TYR A 68 -20.57 -8.01 -2.36
CA TYR A 68 -19.18 -7.84 -2.74
C TYR A 68 -18.47 -9.20 -2.77
N HIS A 69 -18.03 -9.61 -3.94
CA HIS A 69 -17.18 -10.78 -4.12
C HIS A 69 -15.73 -10.32 -4.15
N GLY A 70 -14.96 -10.66 -3.11
CA GLY A 70 -13.53 -10.39 -3.09
C GLY A 70 -12.80 -11.26 -4.12
N ASN A 71 -11.84 -10.66 -4.83
CA ASN A 71 -10.88 -11.38 -5.64
C ASN A 71 -9.70 -11.83 -4.74
N THR A 72 -9.43 -13.13 -4.68
CA THR A 72 -8.27 -13.68 -3.93
C THR A 72 -7.10 -14.01 -4.86
N ASP A 73 -7.20 -13.60 -6.11
CA ASP A 73 -6.31 -13.99 -7.18
C ASP A 73 -5.20 -12.94 -7.32
N GLY A 74 -3.96 -13.32 -6.97
CA GLY A 74 -2.80 -12.44 -6.86
C GLY A 74 -1.96 -12.76 -5.63
N GLU A 75 -0.80 -12.13 -5.51
CA GLU A 75 0.09 -12.31 -4.37
C GLU A 75 -0.06 -11.16 -3.36
N GLY A 76 -0.86 -11.40 -2.31
CA GLY A 76 -1.15 -10.39 -1.29
C GLY A 76 -0.29 -10.45 -0.03
N ARG A 77 0.66 -11.38 0.09
CA ARG A 77 1.43 -11.57 1.34
C ARG A 77 2.66 -10.67 1.44
N LEU A 78 3.12 -10.12 0.33
CA LEU A 78 4.24 -9.19 0.31
C LEU A 78 3.77 -7.82 0.81
N LEU A 79 4.33 -7.38 1.93
CA LEU A 79 3.91 -6.16 2.61
C LEU A 79 4.47 -4.91 1.93
N GLY A 80 3.60 -3.92 1.76
CA GLY A 80 3.94 -2.66 1.12
C GLY A 80 4.53 -1.63 2.08
N GLY A 81 4.46 -0.37 1.67
CA GLY A 81 4.85 0.78 2.48
C GLY A 81 4.41 2.10 1.85
N VAL A 82 4.54 3.16 2.64
CA VAL A 82 4.34 4.55 2.24
C VAL A 82 5.67 5.26 2.36
N PHE A 83 6.06 5.99 1.32
CA PHE A 83 7.33 6.72 1.26
C PHE A 83 7.05 8.18 0.93
N LEU A 84 7.74 9.09 1.60
CA LEU A 84 7.78 10.50 1.25
C LEU A 84 9.20 10.84 0.78
N ILE A 85 9.30 11.34 -0.44
CA ILE A 85 10.55 11.76 -1.04
C ILE A 85 10.47 13.27 -1.24
N ALA A 86 11.44 14.01 -0.69
CA ALA A 86 11.54 15.45 -0.83
C ALA A 86 13.01 15.85 -0.99
N ASN A 87 13.29 16.81 -1.87
CA ASN A 87 14.66 17.27 -2.15
C ASN A 87 15.64 16.12 -2.47
N ASN A 88 15.18 15.11 -3.22
CA ASN A 88 15.91 13.88 -3.56
C ASN A 88 16.32 13.01 -2.36
N GLU A 89 15.70 13.20 -1.20
CA GLU A 89 15.92 12.41 0.01
C GLU A 89 14.64 11.67 0.43
N LEU A 90 14.81 10.47 0.98
CA LEU A 90 13.72 9.75 1.66
C LEU A 90 13.53 10.37 3.05
N VAL A 91 12.46 11.14 3.23
CA VAL A 91 12.23 11.93 4.45
C VAL A 91 11.25 11.27 5.41
N TYR A 92 10.45 10.32 4.94
CA TYR A 92 9.58 9.49 5.76
C TYR A 92 9.35 8.14 5.07
N ALA A 93 9.29 7.07 5.88
CA ALA A 93 8.86 5.75 5.42
C ALA A 93 8.01 5.08 6.51
N HIS A 94 6.86 4.57 6.11
CA HIS A 94 6.08 3.61 6.88
C HIS A 94 6.13 2.27 6.15
N LEU A 95 6.69 1.26 6.80
CA LEU A 95 6.77 -0.09 6.27
C LEU A 95 5.67 -0.91 6.93
N GLU A 96 4.72 -1.41 6.14
CA GLU A 96 3.63 -2.23 6.68
C GLU A 96 4.22 -3.47 7.36
N GLN A 97 3.77 -3.74 8.59
CA GLN A 97 4.19 -4.89 9.40
C GLN A 97 3.18 -6.03 9.33
N GLU A 98 1.92 -5.70 9.10
CA GLU A 98 0.83 -6.65 8.92
C GLU A 98 -0.31 -6.08 8.07
N TRP A 99 -1.16 -6.93 7.48
CA TRP A 99 -2.27 -6.42 6.67
C TRP A 99 -3.14 -5.43 7.44
N GLY A 100 -3.25 -4.22 6.89
CA GLY A 100 -4.05 -3.14 7.46
C GLY A 100 -3.29 -2.27 8.47
N ASP A 101 -1.99 -2.49 8.64
CA ASP A 101 -1.08 -1.58 9.35
C ASP A 101 -0.87 -0.30 8.51
N ALA A 102 -1.85 0.60 8.63
CA ALA A 102 -1.88 1.85 7.89
C ALA A 102 -0.88 2.86 8.48
N ALA A 103 -0.24 3.64 7.59
CA ALA A 103 0.62 4.74 8.00
C ALA A 103 -0.12 5.75 8.88
N ASN A 104 0.57 6.28 9.90
CA ASN A 104 -0.01 7.29 10.77
C ASN A 104 -0.18 8.61 10.02
N LEU A 105 -1.43 8.95 9.70
CA LEU A 105 -1.76 10.16 8.93
C LEU A 105 -1.25 11.46 9.57
N SER A 106 -1.16 11.53 10.91
CA SER A 106 -0.65 12.71 11.60
C SER A 106 0.86 12.88 11.39
N GLU A 107 1.60 11.77 11.36
CA GLU A 107 3.04 11.79 11.08
C GLU A 107 3.32 12.11 9.62
N VAL A 108 2.56 11.50 8.70
CA VAL A 108 2.65 11.76 7.26
C VAL A 108 2.41 13.24 6.97
N ARG A 109 1.35 13.84 7.53
CA ARG A 109 1.06 15.28 7.37
C ARG A 109 2.17 16.16 7.92
N ARG A 110 2.69 15.84 9.11
CA ARG A 110 3.80 16.58 9.71
C ARG A 110 5.05 16.50 8.85
N ALA A 111 5.33 15.34 8.26
CA ALA A 111 6.45 15.16 7.36
C ALA A 111 6.25 16.02 6.09
N ILE A 112 5.07 16.02 5.49
CA ILE A 112 4.74 16.87 4.33
C ILE A 112 4.93 18.35 4.68
N GLU A 113 4.36 18.84 5.79
CA GLU A 113 4.45 20.24 6.20
C GLU A 113 5.89 20.73 6.41
N LYS A 114 6.81 19.84 6.82
CA LYS A 114 8.22 20.19 7.03
C LYS A 114 8.98 20.45 5.72
N PHE A 115 8.51 19.89 4.60
CA PHE A 115 9.17 19.94 3.30
C PHE A 115 8.35 20.69 2.24
N LYS A 116 7.29 21.39 2.66
CA LYS A 116 6.56 22.36 1.85
C LYS A 116 7.26 23.71 1.76
#